data_AF-W4L3B7-F1
#
_entry.id   AF-W4L3B7-F1
#
_cell.length_a   1.000
_cell.length_b   1.000
_cell.length_c   1.000
_cell.angle_alpha   90.00
_cell.angle_beta   90.00
_cell.angle_gamma   90.00
#
_symmetry.space_group_name_H-M   'P 1'
#
loop_
_entity.id
_entity.type
_entity.pdbx_description
1 polymer ?
#
loop_
_entity_poly.entity_id
_entity_poly.type
_entity_poly.pdbx_seq_one_letter_code
_entity_poly.pdbx_strand_id
1 'polypeptide(L)' 'MRFKANKERRYHIHQVIDSLSVGGDLEHKTERVGDPQTLVITKTLNSVERKEQYKENLATLEVLRHIRDTGEPLPKRLKA' A
#
# COMPACT_ATOMS: atom_id res chain seq x y z
N MET A 1 -4.37 14.54 -4.64
CA MET A 1 -4.69 15.58 -5.64
C MET A 1 -6.18 15.92 -5.60
N ARG A 2 -6.56 17.16 -5.94
CA ARG A 2 -7.95 17.65 -5.93
C ARG A 2 -8.37 18.14 -7.31
N PHE A 3 -9.55 17.75 -7.77
CA PHE A 3 -10.06 18.19 -9.07
C PHE A 3 -11.56 18.46 -9.01
N LYS A 4 -11.98 19.56 -9.65
CA LYS A 4 -13.40 19.84 -9.90
C LYS A 4 -13.90 18.84 -10.95
N ALA A 5 -15.00 18.16 -10.66
CA ALA A 5 -15.62 17.21 -11.58
C ALA A 5 -17.13 17.26 -11.38
N ASN A 6 -17.91 17.11 -12.46
CA ASN A 6 -19.36 16.99 -12.40
C ASN A 6 -19.76 15.59 -11.85
N LYS A 7 -21.06 15.37 -11.59
CA LYS A 7 -21.56 14.14 -10.96
C LYS A 7 -21.19 12.88 -11.73
N GLU A 8 -21.39 12.89 -13.05
CA GLU A 8 -21.11 11.75 -13.93
C GLU A 8 -19.62 11.41 -13.97
N ARG A 9 -18.77 12.42 -14.14
CA ARG A 9 -17.31 12.24 -14.14
C ARG A 9 -16.80 11.76 -12.79
N ARG A 10 -17.36 12.23 -11.66
CA ARG A 10 -17.03 11.68 -10.34
C ARG A 10 -17.39 10.20 -10.26
N TYR A 11 -18.60 9.83 -10.65
CA TYR A 11 -19.05 8.43 -10.63
C TYR A 11 -18.14 7.52 -11.47
N HIS A 12 -17.81 7.95 -12.69
CA HIS A 12 -16.91 7.20 -13.56
C HIS A 12 -15.51 7.03 -12.94
N ILE A 13 -14.94 8.10 -12.36
CA ILE A 13 -13.64 8.01 -11.70
C ILE A 13 -13.69 7.11 -10.47
N HIS A 14 -14.78 7.14 -9.68
CA HIS A 14 -14.98 6.22 -8.56
C HIS A 14 -14.92 4.76 -9.06
N GLN A 15 -15.70 4.42 -10.10
CA GLN A 15 -15.69 3.06 -10.67
C GLN A 15 -14.32 2.62 -11.21
N VAL A 16 -13.62 3.53 -11.89
CA VAL A 16 -12.27 3.24 -12.41
C VAL A 16 -11.29 3.02 -11.27
N ILE A 17 -11.30 3.86 -10.23
CA ILE A 17 -10.42 3.68 -9.08
C ILE A 17 -10.76 2.39 -8.34
N ASP A 18 -12.04 2.07 -8.12
CA ASP A 18 -12.47 0.80 -7.51
C ASP A 18 -11.99 -0.43 -8.30
N SER A 19 -11.96 -0.35 -9.65
CA SER A 19 -11.44 -1.43 -10.49
C SER A 19 -9.91 -1.55 -10.45
N LEU A 20 -9.20 -0.44 -10.25
CA LEU A 20 -7.73 -0.38 -10.22
C LEU A 20 -7.16 -0.60 -8.81
N SER A 21 -7.97 -0.37 -7.77
CA SER A 21 -7.59 -0.47 -6.35
C SER A 21 -7.48 -1.91 -5.85
N VAL A 22 -7.53 -2.90 -6.74
CA VAL A 22 -7.11 -4.30 -6.48
C VAL A 22 -5.71 -4.37 -5.83
N GLY A 23 -4.90 -3.32 -5.97
CA GLY A 23 -3.61 -3.14 -5.30
C GLY A 23 -3.61 -2.35 -3.97
N GLY A 24 -4.69 -1.71 -3.54
CA GLY A 24 -4.79 -0.99 -2.25
C GLY A 24 -3.96 0.30 -2.11
N ASP A 25 -3.39 0.81 -3.20
CA ASP A 25 -2.47 1.97 -3.22
C ASP A 25 -3.17 3.31 -3.51
N LEU A 26 -4.49 3.29 -3.70
CA LEU A 26 -5.28 4.47 -4.04
C LEU A 26 -6.54 4.52 -3.19
N GLU A 27 -6.64 5.59 -2.41
CA GLU A 27 -7.86 5.99 -1.72
C GLU A 27 -8.48 7.18 -2.46
N HIS A 28 -9.81 7.25 -2.45
CA HIS A 28 -10.51 8.32 -3.14
C HIS A 28 -11.80 8.68 -2.42
N LYS A 29 -12.08 9.98 -2.33
CA LYS A 29 -13.23 10.53 -1.59
C LYS A 29 -13.73 11.79 -2.27
N THR A 30 -15.05 11.96 -2.30
CA THR A 30 -15.66 13.24 -2.70
C THR A 30 -15.81 14.14 -1.46
N GLU A 31 -15.23 15.34 -1.52
CA GLU A 31 -15.39 16.39 -0.50
C GLU A 31 -16.43 17.42 -0.97
N ARG A 32 -17.39 17.75 -0.09
CA ARG A 32 -18.35 18.85 -0.29
C ARG A 32 -17.73 20.15 0.25
N VAL A 33 -16.81 20.73 -0.51
CA VAL A 33 -16.27 22.07 -0.26
C VAL A 33 -16.58 22.93 -1.49
N GLY A 34 -17.58 23.80 -1.36
CA GLY A 34 -18.09 24.63 -2.45
C GLY A 34 -18.89 23.86 -3.51
N ASP A 35 -19.63 24.62 -4.34
CA ASP A 35 -20.22 24.15 -5.59
C ASP A 35 -19.26 24.57 -6.73
N PRO A 36 -18.73 23.65 -7.57
CA PRO A 36 -18.96 22.21 -7.63
C PRO A 36 -18.14 21.37 -6.63
N GLN A 37 -18.68 20.20 -6.28
CA GLN A 37 -18.02 19.20 -5.42
C GLN A 37 -16.65 18.79 -5.97
N THR A 38 -15.69 18.57 -5.07
CA THR A 38 -14.30 18.25 -5.40
C THR A 38 -14.00 16.79 -5.12
N LEU A 39 -13.40 16.10 -6.08
CA LEU A 39 -12.89 14.74 -5.89
C LEU A 39 -11.44 14.79 -5.40
N VAL A 40 -11.17 14.08 -4.30
CA VAL A 40 -9.83 13.95 -3.71
C VAL A 40 -9.35 12.52 -3.91
N ILE A 41 -8.15 12.40 -4.48
CA ILE A 41 -7.46 11.12 -4.66
C ILE A 41 -6.17 11.15 -3.86
N THR A 42 -5.99 10.17 -3.00
CA THR A 42 -4.83 9.98 -2.13
C THR A 42 -4.12 8.70 -2.56
N LYS A 43 -2.84 8.82 -2.91
CA LYS A 43 -1.99 7.65 -3.16
C LYS A 43 -1.43 7.18 -1.84
N THR A 44 -1.76 5.96 -1.44
CA THR A 44 -1.22 5.30 -0.26
C THR A 44 0.01 4.48 -0.64
N LEU A 45 0.89 4.20 0.32
CA LEU A 45 2.11 3.41 0.13
C LEU A 45 1.92 1.95 0.54
N ASN A 46 0.68 1.48 0.71
CA ASN A 46 0.33 0.18 1.28
C ASN A 46 1.02 -1.01 0.56
N SER A 47 1.25 -0.94 -0.75
CA SER A 47 1.97 -1.97 -1.51
C SER A 47 3.49 -1.92 -1.28
N VAL A 48 4.05 -0.72 -1.09
CA VAL A 48 5.47 -0.56 -0.75
C VAL A 48 5.73 -1.11 0.64
N GLU A 49 4.91 -0.71 1.62
CA GLU A 49 4.99 -1.21 3.00
C GLU A 49 4.77 -2.72 3.05
N ARG A 50 3.79 -3.26 2.32
CA ARG A 50 3.60 -4.73 2.21
C ARG A 50 4.82 -5.43 1.61
N LYS A 51 5.48 -4.84 0.61
CA LYS A 51 6.71 -5.40 0.03
C LYS A 51 7.87 -5.39 1.01
N GLU A 52 8.01 -4.34 1.82
CA GLU A 52 9.04 -4.25 2.85
C GLU A 52 8.77 -5.26 3.97
N GLN A 53 7.54 -5.32 4.48
CA GLN A 53 7.12 -6.30 5.47
C GLN A 53 7.33 -7.74 4.97
N TYR A 54 7.05 -8.00 3.69
CA TYR A 54 7.29 -9.32 3.10
C TYR A 54 8.79 -9.67 3.08
N LYS A 55 9.68 -8.73 2.78
CA LYS A 55 11.14 -8.94 2.84
C LYS A 55 11.62 -9.21 4.26
N GLU A 56 11.10 -8.47 5.24
CA GLU A 56 11.40 -8.71 6.65
C GLU A 56 10.94 -10.10 7.09
N ASN A 57 9.70 -10.47 6.74
CA ASN A 57 9.15 -11.79 7.03
C ASN A 57 10.00 -12.91 6.40
N LEU A 58 10.46 -12.74 5.16
CA LEU A 58 11.37 -13.69 4.53
C LEU A 58 12.67 -13.82 5.33
N ALA A 59 13.30 -12.71 5.73
CA ALA A 59 14.52 -12.75 6.55
C ALA A 59 14.28 -13.44 7.90
N THR A 60 13.13 -13.19 8.55
CA THR A 60 12.73 -13.89 9.78
C THR A 60 12.57 -15.40 9.55
N LEU A 61 11.93 -15.80 8.45
CA LEU A 61 11.77 -17.22 8.11
C LEU A 61 13.13 -17.91 7.88
N GLU A 62 14.12 -17.21 7.32
CA GLU A 62 15.47 -17.75 7.17
C GLU A 62 16.17 -17.97 8.52
N VAL A 63 16.03 -17.02 9.46
CA VAL A 63 16.54 -17.17 10.83
C VAL A 63 15.88 -18.37 11.52
N LEU A 64 14.55 -18.48 11.44
CA LEU A 64 13.80 -19.58 12.05
C LEU A 64 14.18 -20.93 11.44
N ARG A 65 14.36 -20.99 10.12
CA ARG A 65 14.83 -22.19 9.42
C ARG A 65 16.20 -22.61 9.94
N HIS A 66 17.12 -21.66 10.10
CA HIS A 66 18.45 -21.95 10.63
C HIS A 66 18.40 -22.48 12.07
N ILE A 67 17.66 -21.80 12.97
CA ILE A 67 17.48 -22.26 14.36
C ILE A 67 16.90 -23.67 14.41
N ARG A 68 15.92 -23.97 13.55
CA ARG A 68 15.34 -25.32 13.46
C ARG A 68 16.40 -26.36 13.07
N ASP A 69 17.29 -26.02 12.15
CA ASP A 69 18.28 -26.95 11.59
C ASP A 69 19.54 -27.09 12.46
N THR A 70 19.96 -26.05 13.17
CA THR A 70 21.22 -26.03 13.96
C THR A 70 21.02 -25.94 15.47
N GLY A 71 19.83 -25.56 15.94
CA GLY A 71 19.56 -25.24 17.34
C GLY A 71 20.10 -23.87 17.81
N GLU A 72 20.81 -23.14 16.94
CA GLU A 72 21.43 -21.85 17.26
C GLU A 72 20.95 -20.72 16.33
N PRO A 73 20.89 -19.46 16.78
CA PRO A 73 20.51 -18.33 15.94
C PRO A 73 21.57 -18.02 14.87
N LEU A 74 21.14 -17.48 13.73
CA LEU A 74 22.05 -17.07 12.66
C LEU A 74 23.13 -16.13 13.21
N PRO A 75 24.42 -16.37 12.91
CA PRO A 75 25.49 -15.51 13.39
C PRO A 75 25.28 -14.08 12.86
N LYS A 76 25.37 -13.09 13.75
CA LYS A 76 25.33 -11.67 13.36
C LYS A 76 26.41 -11.46 12.31
N ARG A 77 26.03 -11.03 11.10
CA ARG A 77 26.98 -10.68 10.04
C ARG A 77 28.05 -9.78 10.66
N LEU A 78 29.28 -10.28 10.74
CA LEU A 78 30.46 -9.48 11.07
C LEU A 78 30.56 -8.40 9.99
N LYS A 79 30.38 -7.14 10.38
CA LYS A 79 30.71 -6.01 9.50
C LYS A 79 32.23 -6.07 9.26
N ALA A 80 32.62 -6.28 8.00
CA ALA A 80 33.98 -6.04 7.53
C ALA A 80 34.20 -4.53 7.36
#